data_AF-A0A1B8YCK5-F1
#
_entry.id   AF-A0A1B8YCK5-F1
#
_cell.length_a   1.000
_cell.length_b   1.000
_cell.length_c   1.000
_cell.angle_alpha   90.00
_cell.angle_beta   90.00
_cell.angle_gamma   90.00
#
_symmetry.space_group_name_H-M   'P 1'
#
loop_
_entity.id
_entity.type
_entity.pdbx_description
1 polymer ?
#
loop_
_entity_poly.entity_id
_entity_poly.type
_entity_poly.pdbx_seq_one_letter_code
_entity_poly.pdbx_strand_id
1 'polypeptide(L)'
;MKVKNNSKNQIKVSVSAWNSDGNDKYWPLDPGKDDQWTRSDQRGYVMVLEKDLIIESYFILYNSDIVVNEMSITDHGRLILPLHSNPVNLT
;
A
#
# COMPACT_ATOMS: atom_id res chain seq x y z
N MET A 1 -1.69 -8.94 -7.49
CA MET A 1 -1.89 -8.04 -6.35
C MET A 1 -2.61 -6.79 -6.80
N LYS A 2 -3.58 -6.29 -6.01
CA LYS A 2 -4.38 -5.10 -6.34
C LYS A 2 -4.31 -4.08 -5.20
N VAL A 3 -4.27 -2.80 -5.53
CA VAL A 3 -4.41 -1.71 -4.55
C VAL A 3 -5.46 -0.73 -5.05
N LYS A 4 -6.46 -0.45 -4.21
CA LYS A 4 -7.54 0.50 -4.48
C LYS A 4 -7.48 1.68 -3.53
N ASN A 5 -7.56 2.89 -4.08
CA ASN A 5 -7.81 4.10 -3.31
C ASN A 5 -9.32 4.28 -3.09
N ASN A 6 -9.78 4.07 -1.87
CA ASN A 6 -11.14 4.35 -1.43
C ASN A 6 -11.22 5.62 -0.54
N SER A 7 -10.15 6.40 -0.48
CA SER A 7 -10.11 7.68 0.20
C SER A 7 -10.44 8.85 -0.74
N LYS A 8 -10.63 10.04 -0.17
CA LYS A 8 -11.00 11.28 -0.85
C LYS A 8 -9.83 11.99 -1.53
N ASN A 9 -8.60 11.66 -1.14
CA ASN A 9 -7.39 12.31 -1.66
C ASN A 9 -6.61 11.35 -2.55
N GLN A 10 -5.81 11.90 -3.46
CA GLN A 10 -4.86 11.09 -4.22
C GLN A 10 -3.84 10.49 -3.24
N ILE A 11 -3.55 9.20 -3.43
CA ILE A 11 -2.48 8.50 -2.71
C ILE A 11 -1.35 8.19 -3.69
N LYS A 12 -0.15 7.94 -3.18
CA LYS A 12 0.92 7.33 -3.98
C LYS A 12 1.33 6.01 -3.35
N VAL A 13 1.49 5.01 -4.20
CA VAL A 13 1.82 3.65 -3.78
C VAL A 13 3.10 3.20 -4.48
N SER A 14 4.03 2.65 -3.73
CA SER A 14 5.19 1.93 -4.23
C SER A 14 5.17 0.53 -3.63
N VAL A 15 5.55 -0.49 -4.40
CA VAL A 15 5.64 -1.87 -3.91
C VAL A 15 7.00 -2.39 -4.33
N SER A 16 7.77 -2.90 -3.38
CA SER A 16 9.07 -3.51 -3.65
C SER A 16 8.94 -4.59 -4.73
N ALA A 17 10.00 -4.79 -5.50
CA ALA A 17 10.05 -5.81 -6.54
C ALA A 17 11.19 -6.79 -6.25
N TRP A 18 10.97 -8.08 -6.50
CA TRP A 18 12.05 -9.04 -6.67
C TRP A 18 12.42 -9.08 -8.15
N ASN A 19 13.71 -9.23 -8.47
CA ASN A 19 14.22 -9.45 -9.83
C ASN A 19 13.38 -8.79 -10.95
N SER A 20 12.63 -9.59 -11.71
CA SER A 20 11.86 -9.18 -12.89
C SER A 20 10.43 -8.69 -12.60
N ASP A 21 10.03 -8.43 -11.34
CA ASP A 21 8.67 -8.04 -10.95
C ASP A 21 8.33 -6.57 -11.32
N GLY A 22 8.62 -6.13 -12.55
CA GLY A 22 8.24 -4.80 -13.03
C GLY A 22 8.86 -3.65 -12.23
N ASN A 23 8.18 -2.50 -12.22
CA ASN A 23 8.66 -1.26 -11.61
C ASN A 23 8.23 -1.12 -10.14
N ASP A 24 9.04 -0.42 -9.35
CA ASP A 24 8.83 -0.14 -7.92
C ASP A 24 8.69 1.37 -7.61
N LYS A 25 8.72 2.25 -8.62
CA LYS A 25 8.48 3.69 -8.41
C LYS A 25 7.07 3.93 -7.86
N TYR A 26 6.94 5.06 -7.13
CA TYR A 26 5.64 5.57 -6.72
C TYR A 26 4.70 5.77 -7.90
N TRP A 27 3.48 5.28 -7.73
CA TRP A 27 2.39 5.42 -8.68
C TRP A 27 1.21 6.15 -8.03
N PRO A 28 0.71 7.23 -8.63
CA PRO A 28 -0.43 7.96 -8.10
C PRO A 28 -1.74 7.20 -8.37
N LEU A 29 -2.62 7.17 -7.37
CA LEU A 29 -3.99 6.65 -7.50
C LEU A 29 -4.98 7.72 -7.06
N ASP A 30 -5.78 8.20 -8.01
CA ASP A 30 -6.87 9.13 -7.73
C ASP A 30 -8.00 8.46 -6.92
N PRO A 31 -8.85 9.24 -6.23
CA PRO A 31 -9.99 8.73 -5.49
C PRO A 31 -10.87 7.77 -6.31
N GLY A 32 -11.16 6.60 -5.76
CA GLY A 32 -11.98 5.56 -6.39
C GLY A 32 -11.24 4.74 -7.46
N LYS A 33 -9.98 5.04 -7.79
CA LYS A 33 -9.17 4.26 -8.73
C LYS A 33 -8.45 3.11 -8.05
N ASP A 34 -8.11 2.11 -8.86
CA ASP A 34 -7.27 1.00 -8.48
C ASP A 34 -6.26 0.68 -9.57
N ASP A 35 -5.20 -0.01 -9.18
CA ASP A 35 -4.23 -0.56 -10.11
C ASP A 35 -3.67 -1.89 -9.58
N GLN A 36 -2.92 -2.57 -10.44
CA GLN A 36 -2.37 -3.89 -10.19
C GLN A 36 -0.85 -3.86 -10.33
N TRP A 37 -0.19 -4.54 -9.39
CA TRP A 37 1.24 -4.80 -9.47
C TRP A 37 1.45 -6.27 -9.80
N THR A 38 2.25 -6.51 -10.84
CA THR A 38 2.74 -7.84 -11.18
C THR A 38 3.74 -8.28 -10.12
N ARG A 39 3.28 -9.12 -9.19
CA ARG A 39 4.03 -9.64 -8.05
C ARG A 39 3.74 -11.13 -7.99
N SER A 40 4.78 -11.96 -7.92
CA SER A 40 4.68 -13.41 -8.07
C SER A 40 5.40 -14.22 -6.99
N ASP A 41 6.33 -13.59 -6.26
CA ASP A 41 7.09 -14.22 -5.18
C ASP A 41 6.23 -14.39 -3.92
N GLN A 42 6.24 -15.59 -3.38
CA GLN A 42 5.43 -15.98 -2.23
C GLN A 42 5.98 -15.47 -0.89
N ARG A 43 7.24 -15.01 -0.83
CA ARG A 43 7.84 -14.45 0.39
C ARG A 43 7.26 -13.10 0.77
N GLY A 44 6.48 -12.48 -0.12
CA GLY A 44 5.85 -11.20 0.11
C GLY A 44 6.74 -10.02 -0.25
N TYR A 45 6.22 -8.84 0.06
CA TYR A 45 6.72 -7.54 -0.39
C TYR A 45 6.50 -6.48 0.68
N VAL A 46 7.23 -5.38 0.53
CA VAL A 46 6.96 -4.15 1.28
C VAL A 46 6.24 -3.18 0.36
N MET A 47 5.06 -2.73 0.78
CA MET A 47 4.36 -1.61 0.17
C MET A 47 4.64 -0.35 0.97
N VAL A 48 4.93 0.75 0.29
CA VAL A 48 4.98 2.10 0.86
C VAL A 48 3.78 2.88 0.34
N LEU A 49 3.04 3.50 1.26
CA LEU A 49 1.88 4.33 1.00
C LEU A 49 2.18 5.76 1.47
N GLU A 50 2.05 6.72 0.56
CA GLU A 50 2.01 8.15 0.87
C GLU A 50 0.56 8.64 0.76
N LYS A 51 -0.01 9.12 1.88
CA LYS A 51 -1.35 9.72 1.96
C LYS A 51 -1.28 10.91 2.92
N ASP A 52 -1.77 12.08 2.50
CA ASP A 52 -1.83 13.28 3.34
C ASP A 52 -0.49 13.65 4.00
N LEU A 53 0.62 13.53 3.23
CA LEU A 53 2.01 13.72 3.69
C LEU A 53 2.52 12.68 4.73
N ILE A 54 1.69 11.71 5.11
CA ILE A 54 2.09 10.59 5.95
C ILE A 54 2.60 9.47 5.04
N ILE A 55 3.78 8.94 5.36
CA ILE A 55 4.40 7.81 4.66
C ILE A 55 4.48 6.64 5.64
N GLU A 56 3.83 5.54 5.27
CA GLU A 56 3.82 4.30 6.05
C GLU A 56 4.15 3.10 5.17
N SER A 57 4.72 2.06 5.77
CA SER A 57 5.06 0.82 5.08
C SER A 57 4.29 -0.36 5.64
N TYR A 58 3.96 -1.32 4.78
CA TYR A 58 3.13 -2.48 5.09
C TYR A 58 3.74 -3.73 4.48
N PHE A 59 3.64 -4.87 5.16
CA PHE A 59 3.93 -6.17 4.56
C PHE A 59 2.69 -6.68 3.83
N ILE A 60 2.86 -7.07 2.57
CA ILE A 60 1.79 -7.59 1.71
C ILE A 60 2.27 -8.79 0.89
N LEU A 61 1.32 -9.58 0.37
CA LEU A 61 1.59 -10.79 -0.40
C LEU A 61 1.27 -10.59 -1.89
N TYR A 62 1.81 -11.47 -2.74
CA TYR A 62 1.60 -11.44 -4.20
C TYR A 62 0.12 -11.47 -4.62
N ASN A 63 -0.75 -12.04 -3.77
CA ASN A 63 -2.19 -12.12 -3.98
C ASN A 63 -3.00 -11.11 -3.14
N SER A 64 -2.37 -10.16 -2.44
CA SER A 64 -3.07 -9.16 -1.63
C SER A 64 -4.08 -8.34 -2.44
N ASP A 65 -5.18 -8.00 -1.77
CA ASP A 65 -6.25 -7.11 -2.24
C ASP A 65 -6.39 -5.95 -1.25
N ILE A 66 -5.60 -4.90 -1.50
CA ILE A 66 -5.43 -3.77 -0.60
C ILE A 66 -6.48 -2.70 -0.88
N VAL A 67 -7.17 -2.26 0.16
CA VAL A 67 -8.07 -1.11 0.11
C VAL A 67 -7.58 -0.05 1.09
N VAL A 68 -7.24 1.13 0.56
CA VAL A 68 -6.85 2.31 1.32
C VAL A 68 -8.09 3.15 1.59
N ASN A 69 -8.61 3.09 2.82
CA ASN A 69 -9.72 3.94 3.26
C ASN A 69 -9.20 5.22 3.92
N GLU A 70 -10.11 6.06 4.40
CA GLU A 70 -9.75 7.32 5.07
C GLU A 70 -8.83 7.14 6.27
N MET A 71 -9.15 6.15 7.12
CA MET A 71 -8.51 5.95 8.44
C MET A 71 -7.95 4.53 8.62
N SER A 72 -8.03 3.68 7.60
CA SER A 72 -7.62 2.29 7.72
C SER A 72 -7.23 1.69 6.39
N ILE A 73 -6.28 0.76 6.44
CA ILE A 73 -5.85 -0.04 5.29
C ILE A 73 -6.26 -1.48 5.55
N THR A 74 -6.88 -2.12 4.57
CA THR A 74 -7.28 -3.53 4.69
C THR A 74 -6.68 -4.39 3.59
N ASP A 75 -6.30 -5.62 3.90
CA ASP A 75 -5.97 -6.67 2.94
C ASP A 75 -7.05 -7.76 3.00
N HIS A 76 -7.72 -8.03 1.88
CA HIS A 76 -8.87 -8.95 1.81
C HIS A 76 -9.94 -8.64 2.88
N GLY A 77 -10.20 -7.35 3.11
CA GLY A 77 -11.16 -6.87 4.11
C GLY A 77 -10.70 -6.96 5.57
N ARG A 78 -9.47 -7.43 5.85
CA ARG A 78 -8.89 -7.45 7.20
C ARG A 78 -7.97 -6.25 7.41
N LEU A 79 -8.11 -5.55 8.52
CA LEU A 79 -7.21 -4.45 8.88
C LEU A 79 -5.75 -4.93 8.92
N ILE A 80 -4.86 -4.18 8.28
CA ILE A 80 -3.41 -4.34 8.40
C ILE A 80 -2.81 -3.08 9.03
N LEU A 81 -1.74 -3.28 9.81
CA LEU A 81 -1.04 -2.19 10.50
C LEU A 81 0.30 -1.91 9.82
N PRO A 82 0.82 -0.67 9.94
CA PRO A 82 2.16 -0.35 9.47
C PRO A 82 3.23 -1.23 10.11
N LEU A 83 4.29 -1.54 9.37
CA LEU A 83 5.48 -2.25 9.84
C LEU A 83 6.22 -1.49 10.94
N HIS A 84 6.16 -0.16 10.88
CA HIS A 84 6.64 0.72 11.92
C HIS A 84 5.57 1.77 12.20
N SER A 85 5.09 1.82 13.44
CA SER A 85 4.36 2.97 13.95
C SER A 85 5.35 4.11 14.20
N ASN A 86 5.14 5.28 13.60
CA ASN A 86 5.76 6.49 14.12
C ASN A 86 5.31 6.62 15.58
N PRO A 87 6.24 6.81 16.55
CA PRO A 87 5.82 7.09 17.91
C PRO A 87 4.95 8.34 17.87
N VAL A 88 3.72 8.21 18.34
CA VAL A 88 2.85 9.36 18.58
C VAL A 88 3.59 10.22 19.62
N ASN A 89 4.15 11.34 19.19
CA ASN A 89 4.62 12.36 20.11
C ASN A 89 3.37 12.95 20.77
N LEU A 90 2.99 12.42 21.93
CA LEU A 90 2.04 13.05 22.82
C LEU A 90 2.77 14.21 23.50
N THR A 91 2.60 15.42 22.94
CA THR A 91 2.92 16.69 23.62
C THR A 91 1.72 17.19 24.38
#